data_AF-A0A2E8WSI6-F1
#
_entry.id   AF-A0A2E8WSI6-F1
#
_cell.length_a   1.000
_cell.length_b   1.000
_cell.length_c   1.000
_cell.angle_alpha   90.00
_cell.angle_beta   90.00
_cell.angle_gamma   90.00
#
_symmetry.space_group_name_H-M   'P 1'
#
loop_
_entity.id
_entity.type
_entity.pdbx_description
1 polymer ?
#
loop_
_entity_poly.entity_id
_entity_poly.type
_entity_poly.pdbx_seq_one_letter_code
_entity_poly.pdbx_strand_id
1 'polypeptide(L)'
;MQNASQEQRGVFSPEVRNYALGVLVVVYTFNFIDRQILSILLEPIKRDLGLSDSALGMLTGFAFALFYATLGIPIARFADRSNRRNLIAWALAIWSAMTAVS
;
A
#
# COMPACT_ATOMS: atom_id res chain seq x y z
N MET A 1 16.82 -37.33 -15.11
CA MET A 1 16.93 -35.93 -14.66
C MET A 1 15.95 -34.99 -15.39
N GLN A 2 14.79 -35.46 -15.87
CA GLN A 2 13.90 -34.73 -16.78
C GLN A 2 12.56 -34.29 -16.14
N ASN A 3 12.37 -34.55 -14.84
CA ASN A 3 11.09 -34.35 -14.15
C ASN A 3 11.03 -33.07 -13.27
N ALA A 4 12.14 -32.33 -13.11
CA ALA A 4 12.19 -31.17 -12.21
C ALA A 4 11.64 -29.86 -12.86
N SER A 5 11.40 -29.85 -14.17
CA SER A 5 10.93 -28.66 -14.92
C SER A 5 9.42 -28.66 -15.19
N GLN A 6 8.68 -29.68 -14.77
CA GLN A 6 7.22 -29.80 -14.98
C GLN A 6 6.39 -29.31 -13.79
N GLU A 7 6.99 -29.07 -12.61
CA GLU A 7 6.27 -28.83 -11.35
C GLU A 7 5.85 -27.36 -11.10
N GLN A 8 6.13 -26.46 -12.05
CA GLN A 8 5.67 -25.06 -12.00
C GLN A 8 4.89 -24.67 -13.25
N ARG A 9 3.93 -25.50 -13.69
CA ARG A 9 2.83 -24.96 -14.51
C ARG A 9 2.00 -24.07 -13.61
N GLY A 10 2.34 -22.78 -13.59
CA GLY A 10 1.58 -21.78 -12.86
C GLY A 10 0.10 -21.97 -13.15
N VAL A 11 -0.70 -22.08 -12.09
CA VAL A 11 -2.15 -22.34 -12.11
C VAL A 11 -2.94 -21.29 -12.93
N PHE A 12 -2.26 -20.24 -13.44
CA PHE A 12 -2.81 -19.11 -14.15
C PHE A 12 -2.15 -18.92 -15.53
N SER A 13 -2.97 -18.60 -16.55
CA SER A 13 -2.50 -18.22 -17.89
C SER A 13 -1.49 -17.06 -17.82
N PRO A 14 -0.45 -17.04 -18.69
CA PRO A 14 0.50 -15.92 -18.78
C PRO A 14 -0.17 -14.54 -18.87
N GLU A 15 -1.32 -14.46 -19.54
CA GLU A 15 -2.10 -13.24 -19.70
C GLU A 15 -2.68 -12.75 -18.37
N VAL A 16 -3.23 -13.66 -17.55
CA VAL A 16 -3.79 -13.34 -16.23
C VAL A 16 -2.70 -12.85 -15.29
N ARG A 17 -1.51 -13.47 -15.35
CA ARG A 17 -0.35 -13.05 -14.54
C ARG A 17 0.10 -11.64 -14.95
N ASN A 18 0.27 -11.38 -16.25
CA ASN A 18 0.71 -10.08 -16.74
C ASN A 18 -0.32 -8.99 -16.44
N TYR A 19 -1.61 -9.30 -16.54
CA TYR A 19 -2.69 -8.40 -16.12
C TYR A 19 -2.60 -8.07 -14.62
N ALA A 20 -2.49 -9.09 -13.76
CA ALA A 20 -2.38 -8.88 -12.32
C ALA A 20 -1.14 -8.06 -11.95
N LEU A 21 0.00 -8.32 -12.60
CA LEU A 21 1.22 -7.53 -12.43
C LEU A 21 1.00 -6.07 -12.86
N GLY A 22 0.38 -5.83 -14.02
CA GLY A 22 0.05 -4.48 -14.48
C GLY A 22 -0.82 -3.72 -13.48
N VAL A 23 -1.87 -4.37 -12.97
CA VAL A 23 -2.74 -3.79 -11.92
C VAL A 23 -1.95 -3.49 -10.66
N LEU A 24 -1.14 -4.44 -10.16
CA LEU A 24 -0.33 -4.24 -8.96
C LEU A 24 0.69 -3.11 -9.12
N VAL A 25 1.29 -2.96 -10.30
CA VAL A 25 2.20 -1.85 -10.61
C VAL A 25 1.47 -0.52 -10.52
N VAL A 26 0.32 -0.38 -11.18
CA VAL A 26 -0.47 0.86 -11.14
C VAL A 26 -0.88 1.20 -9.70
N VAL A 27 -1.40 0.21 -8.97
CA VAL A 27 -1.78 0.36 -7.56
C VAL A 27 -0.59 0.83 -6.70
N TYR A 28 0.57 0.21 -6.91
CA TYR A 28 1.78 0.59 -6.17
C TYR A 28 2.28 1.99 -6.55
N THR A 29 2.16 2.38 -7.82
CA THR A 29 2.48 3.73 -8.27
C THR A 29 1.60 4.77 -7.57
N PHE A 30 0.28 4.56 -7.51
CA PHE A 30 -0.61 5.46 -6.77
C PHE A 30 -0.29 5.49 -5.29
N ASN A 31 -0.04 4.33 -4.67
CA ASN A 31 0.37 4.27 -3.27
C ASN A 31 1.63 5.11 -2.98
N PHE A 32 2.57 5.11 -3.91
CA PHE A 32 3.79 5.90 -3.80
C PHE A 32 3.53 7.40 -4.00
N ILE A 33 2.74 7.77 -5.01
CA ILE A 33 2.38 9.18 -5.27
C ILE A 33 1.69 9.79 -4.06
N ASP A 34 0.69 9.11 -3.50
CA ASP A 34 -0.08 9.61 -2.36
C ASP A 34 0.79 9.84 -1.12
N ARG A 35 1.80 9.00 -0.91
CA ARG A 35 2.81 9.21 0.15
C ARG A 35 3.67 10.45 -0.10
N GLN A 36 4.02 10.73 -1.35
CA GLN A 36 4.86 11.89 -1.68
C GLN A 36 4.11 13.21 -1.68
N ILE A 37 2.81 13.21 -1.99
CA ILE A 37 1.97 14.43 -1.92
C ILE A 37 2.06 15.06 -0.52
N LEU A 38 1.97 14.26 0.56
CA LEU A 38 2.06 14.77 1.93
C LEU A 38 3.39 15.49 2.20
N SER A 39 4.51 14.97 1.67
CA SER A 39 5.83 15.62 1.82
C SER A 39 5.93 16.94 1.07
N ILE A 40 5.24 17.06 -0.07
CA ILE A 40 5.21 18.30 -0.89
C ILE A 40 4.31 19.35 -0.23
N LEU A 41 3.16 18.92 0.30
CA LEU A 41 2.16 19.80 0.92
C LEU A 41 2.42 20.07 2.41
N LEU A 42 3.47 19.50 2.99
CA LEU A 42 3.77 19.63 4.41
C LEU A 42 3.88 21.09 4.88
N GLU A 43 4.63 21.90 4.15
CA GLU A 43 4.85 23.32 4.47
C GLU A 43 3.58 24.19 4.32
N PRO A 44 2.78 24.08 3.24
CA PRO A 44 1.52 24.81 3.18
C PRO A 44 0.53 24.33 4.26
N ILE A 45 0.40 23.02 4.51
CA ILE A 45 -0.46 22.48 5.59
C ILE A 45 -0.05 23.04 6.96
N LYS A 46 1.26 23.12 7.23
CA LYS A 46 1.80 23.73 8.45
C LYS A 46 1.28 25.15 8.65
N ARG A 47 1.35 25.96 7.59
CA ARG A 47 0.99 27.38 7.63
C ARG A 47 -0.52 27.57 7.77
N ASP A 48 -1.30 26.79 7.04
CA ASP A 48 -2.76 26.89 7.04
C ASP A 48 -3.38 26.41 8.36
N LEU A 49 -2.79 25.39 8.99
CA LEU A 49 -3.27 24.82 10.27
C LEU A 49 -2.53 25.36 11.51
N GLY A 50 -1.53 26.23 11.33
CA GLY A 50 -0.74 26.79 12.43
C GLY A 50 0.03 25.75 13.26
N LEU A 51 0.47 24.66 12.63
CA LEU A 51 1.11 23.53 13.32
C LEU A 51 2.58 23.80 13.64
N SER A 52 3.08 23.20 14.73
CA SER A 52 4.51 23.22 15.08
C SER A 52 5.30 22.15 14.32
N ASP A 53 6.61 22.36 14.14
CA ASP A 53 7.50 21.39 13.48
C ASP A 53 7.48 20.02 14.16
N SER A 54 7.36 19.99 15.49
CA SER A 54 7.23 18.76 16.26
C SER A 54 5.95 18.00 15.93
N ALA A 55 4.82 18.70 15.75
CA ALA A 55 3.54 18.08 15.38
C ALA A 55 3.60 17.44 13.98
N LEU A 56 4.26 18.10 13.03
CA LEU A 56 4.45 17.57 11.68
C LEU A 56 5.41 16.38 11.65
N GLY A 57 6.48 16.43 12.44
CA GLY A 57 7.40 15.29 12.59
C GLY A 57 6.71 14.07 13.20
N MET A 58 5.80 14.28 14.16
CA MET A 58 4.97 13.20 14.70
C MET A 58 4.00 12.63 13.67
N LEU A 59 3.33 13.50 12.90
CA LEU A 59 2.37 13.08 11.87
C LEU A 59 3.02 12.30 10.72
N THR A 60 4.19 12.76 10.25
CA THR A 60 4.83 12.19 9.06
C THR A 60 5.81 11.05 9.38
N GLY A 61 6.46 11.09 10.54
CA GLY A 61 7.42 10.07 10.98
C GLY A 61 6.80 9.06 11.94
N PHE A 62 6.45 9.52 13.15
CA PHE A 62 6.08 8.63 14.25
C PHE A 62 4.76 7.88 14.00
N ALA A 63 3.73 8.56 13.50
CA ALA A 63 2.43 7.95 13.23
C ALA A 63 2.54 6.83 12.18
N PHE A 64 3.31 7.05 11.11
CA PHE A 64 3.57 6.03 10.09
C PHE A 64 4.40 4.86 10.64
N ALA A 65 5.46 5.15 11.42
CA ALA A 65 6.28 4.12 12.04
C ALA A 65 5.46 3.23 12.97
N LEU A 66 4.62 3.83 13.83
CA LEU A 66 3.74 3.10 14.74
C LEU A 66 2.70 2.29 13.96
N PHE A 67 2.07 2.87 12.93
CA PHE A 67 1.12 2.17 12.08
C PHE A 67 1.75 0.93 11.43
N TYR A 68 2.92 1.06 10.81
CA TYR A 68 3.61 -0.06 10.17
C TYR A 68 4.11 -1.11 11.16
N ALA A 69 4.65 -0.69 12.31
CA ALA A 69 5.14 -1.62 13.33
C ALA A 69 4.00 -2.43 13.95
N THR A 70 2.85 -1.81 14.19
CA THR A 70 1.72 -2.46 14.89
C THR A 70 0.79 -3.20 13.95
N LEU A 71 0.45 -2.64 12.79
CA LEU A 71 -0.52 -3.23 11.85
C LEU A 71 0.15 -4.01 10.72
N GLY A 72 1.43 -3.77 10.42
CA GLY A 72 2.14 -4.49 9.37
C GLY A 72 2.18 -6.00 9.61
N ILE A 73 2.55 -6.43 10.82
CA ILE A 73 2.64 -7.86 11.18
C ILE A 73 1.25 -8.53 11.20
N PRO A 74 0.22 -7.99 11.86
CA PRO A 74 -1.13 -8.56 11.82
C PRO A 74 -1.73 -8.62 10.41
N ILE A 75 -1.57 -7.57 9.60
CA ILE A 75 -2.07 -7.54 8.22
C ILE A 75 -1.34 -8.56 7.35
N ALA A 76 -0.01 -8.69 7.48
CA ALA A 76 0.75 -9.72 6.78
C ALA A 76 0.26 -11.13 7.17
N ARG A 77 0.07 -11.37 8.47
CA ARG A 77 -0.44 -12.66 8.97
C ARG A 77 -1.87 -12.95 8.49
N PHE A 78 -2.69 -11.91 8.35
CA PHE A 78 -4.04 -12.02 7.77
C PHE A 78 -3.99 -12.24 6.26
N ALA A 79 -3.05 -11.61 5.54
CA ALA A 79 -2.85 -11.81 4.12
C ALA A 79 -2.50 -13.27 3.79
N ASP A 80 -1.68 -13.91 4.63
CA ASP A 80 -1.26 -15.30 4.46
C ASP A 80 -2.40 -16.30 4.70
N ARG A 81 -3.37 -15.95 5.56
CA ARG A 81 -4.47 -16.84 5.96
C ARG A 81 -5.79 -16.57 5.24
N SER A 82 -5.92 -15.44 4.55
CA SER A 82 -7.16 -14.99 3.93
C SER A 82 -7.07 -14.88 2.41
N ASN A 83 -8.15 -14.45 1.77
CA ASN A 83 -8.15 -14.20 0.34
C ASN A 83 -7.39 -12.90 0.02
N ARG A 84 -6.11 -13.04 -0.36
CA ARG A 84 -5.23 -11.95 -0.82
C ARG A 84 -5.86 -10.98 -1.82
N ARG A 85 -6.75 -11.46 -2.71
CA ARG A 85 -7.47 -10.60 -3.66
C ARG A 85 -8.40 -9.63 -2.94
N ASN A 86 -9.17 -10.12 -1.97
CA ASN A 86 -10.09 -9.28 -1.20
C ASN A 86 -9.31 -8.31 -0.29
N LEU A 87 -8.16 -8.74 0.25
CA LEU A 87 -7.31 -7.85 1.03
C LEU A 87 -6.82 -6.65 0.21
N ILE A 88 -6.31 -6.90 -1.01
CA ILE A 88 -5.88 -5.83 -1.92
C ILE A 88 -7.08 -4.94 -2.30
N ALA A 89 -8.25 -5.53 -2.57
CA ALA A 89 -9.45 -4.77 -2.89
C ALA A 89 -9.91 -3.86 -1.74
N TRP A 90 -9.90 -4.36 -0.50
CA TRP A 90 -10.22 -3.55 0.68
C TRP A 90 -9.19 -2.46 0.93
N ALA A 91 -7.89 -2.77 0.80
CA ALA A 91 -6.83 -1.79 0.94
C ALA A 91 -7.01 -0.64 -0.07
N LEU A 92 -7.32 -0.97 -1.32
CA LEU A 92 -7.64 0.01 -2.36
C LEU A 92 -8.89 0.81 -2.04
N ALA A 93 -9.99 0.15 -1.64
CA ALA A 93 -11.25 0.83 -1.33
C ALA A 93 -11.10 1.82 -0.17
N ILE A 94 -10.43 1.41 0.92
CA ILE A 94 -10.16 2.26 2.08
C ILE A 94 -9.29 3.44 1.67
N TRP A 95 -8.21 3.17 0.94
CA TRP A 95 -7.28 4.22 0.52
C TRP A 95 -7.94 5.23 -0.43
N SER A 96 -8.66 4.76 -1.45
CA SER A 96 -9.41 5.64 -2.35
C SER A 96 -10.51 6.43 -1.63
N ALA A 97 -11.19 5.84 -0.65
CA ALA A 97 -12.18 6.56 0.15
C ALA A 97 -11.55 7.65 1.01
N MET A 98 -10.39 7.39 1.62
CA MET A 98 -9.64 8.40 2.37
C MET A 98 -9.19 9.55 1.46
N THR A 99 -8.65 9.25 0.27
CA THR A 99 -8.28 10.29 -0.71
C THR A 99 -9.48 11.08 -1.20
N ALA A 100 -10.64 10.44 -1.41
CA ALA A 100 -11.85 11.12 -1.88
C ALA A 100 -12.49 12.06 -0.84
N VAL A 101 -12.25 11.82 0.45
CA VAL A 101 -12.78 12.64 1.57
C VAL A 101 -11.80 13.73 2.01
N SER A 102 -10.52 13.61 1.63
CA SER A 102 -9.41 14.51 2.00
C SER A 102 -9.49 15.92 1.40
#